data_AF-A0A2M8LC69-F1
#
_entry.id   AF-A0A2M8LC69-F1
#
_cell.length_a   1.000
_cell.length_b   1.000
_cell.length_c   1.000
_cell.angle_alpha   90.00
_cell.angle_beta   90.00
_cell.angle_gamma   90.00
#
_symmetry.space_group_name_H-M   'P 1'
#
loop_
_entity.id
_entity.type
_entity.pdbx_description
1 polymer ?
#
loop_
_entity_poly.entity_id
_entity_poly.type
_entity_poly.pdbx_seq_one_letter_code
_entity_poly.pdbx_strand_id
1 'polypeptide(L)'
;MKKIIVALFVGLVLLFSTAVQAASTQVPGHARKSDLDNNGYSDAGVLVNGHYTSVYAYDADGNYYWDLGDGRVYKTVPSIDDLDQSTLTLCDYNITYRADFGNNSYMDSGWIRQNIVCRGYDYPKGPGIFFYLIVHKTDPRYTGDPEWSVWGDWEYFVLVEGGSGNLPRIQRY
;
A
#
# COMPACT_ATOMS: atom_id res chain seq x y z
N MET A 1 -12.88 -56.33 52.31
CA MET A 1 -13.20 -54.89 52.28
C MET A 1 -11.89 -54.09 52.25
N LYS A 2 -11.45 -53.64 51.07
CA LYS A 2 -10.27 -52.75 50.90
C LYS A 2 -10.59 -51.71 49.83
N LYS A 3 -10.28 -50.45 50.16
CA LYS A 3 -10.80 -49.21 49.58
C LYS A 3 -10.18 -48.92 48.21
N ILE A 4 -11.01 -48.52 47.25
CA ILE A 4 -10.62 -47.96 45.96
C ILE A 4 -10.30 -46.47 46.19
N ILE A 5 -9.08 -46.04 45.88
CA ILE A 5 -8.70 -44.62 45.84
C ILE A 5 -8.90 -44.15 44.41
N VAL A 6 -9.90 -43.31 44.19
CA VAL A 6 -10.12 -42.58 42.94
C VAL A 6 -9.27 -41.31 43.00
N ALA A 7 -8.25 -41.22 42.16
CA ALA A 7 -7.47 -40.00 41.99
C ALA A 7 -8.17 -39.10 40.94
N LEU A 8 -8.65 -37.95 41.39
CA LEU A 8 -9.27 -36.91 40.57
C LEU A 8 -8.14 -36.09 39.92
N PHE A 9 -7.91 -36.24 38.61
CA PHE A 9 -7.02 -35.36 37.85
C PHE A 9 -7.78 -34.07 37.51
N VAL A 10 -7.45 -32.97 38.20
CA VAL A 10 -7.89 -31.62 37.83
C VAL A 10 -6.92 -31.09 36.78
N GLY A 11 -7.34 -31.12 35.51
CA GLY A 11 -6.62 -30.50 34.40
C GLY A 11 -6.77 -28.98 34.44
N LEU A 12 -5.70 -28.27 34.80
CA LEU A 12 -5.59 -26.83 34.71
C LEU A 12 -5.33 -26.44 33.24
N VAL A 13 -6.35 -25.94 32.55
CA VAL A 13 -6.22 -25.38 31.20
C VAL A 13 -5.68 -23.95 31.34
N LEU A 14 -4.38 -23.77 31.11
CA LEU A 14 -3.74 -22.45 31.00
C LEU A 14 -4.10 -21.86 29.63
N LEU A 15 -5.10 -20.98 29.61
CA LEU A 15 -5.41 -20.11 28.48
C LEU A 15 -4.33 -19.01 28.40
N PHE A 16 -3.36 -19.18 27.52
CA PHE A 16 -2.43 -18.12 27.16
C PHE A 16 -3.12 -17.13 26.22
N SER A 17 -3.55 -15.99 26.76
CA SER A 17 -3.97 -14.84 25.98
C SER A 17 -2.74 -14.21 25.33
N THR A 18 -2.44 -14.53 24.08
CA THR A 18 -1.45 -13.78 23.30
C THR A 18 -2.05 -12.42 22.94
N ALA A 19 -1.70 -11.40 23.71
CA ALA A 19 -1.95 -10.02 23.33
C ALA A 19 -1.15 -9.73 22.07
N VAL A 20 -1.85 -9.61 20.93
CA VAL A 20 -1.27 -9.07 19.70
C VAL A 20 -1.01 -7.59 19.96
N GLN A 21 0.22 -7.24 20.30
CA GLN A 21 0.66 -5.85 20.30
C GLN A 21 0.67 -5.38 18.85
N ALA A 22 -0.32 -4.55 18.50
CA ALA A 22 -0.27 -3.78 17.27
C ALA A 22 1.00 -2.91 17.33
N ALA A 23 1.95 -3.21 16.46
CA ALA A 23 3.14 -2.39 16.29
C ALA A 23 2.65 -1.01 15.80
N SER A 24 2.85 0.02 16.64
CA SER A 24 2.67 1.41 16.24
C SER A 24 3.71 1.72 15.17
N THR A 25 3.28 1.73 13.90
CA THR A 25 4.11 2.16 12.77
C THR A 25 4.22 3.68 12.81
N GLN A 26 5.34 4.18 13.35
CA GLN A 26 5.62 5.61 13.33
C GLN A 26 6.28 5.98 11.99
N VAL A 27 5.52 6.61 11.09
CA VAL A 27 6.08 7.12 9.83
C VAL A 27 7.10 8.24 10.13
N PRO A 28 8.24 8.32 9.43
CA PRO A 28 9.20 9.40 9.63
C PRO A 28 8.55 10.78 9.40
N GLY A 29 8.49 11.62 10.43
CA GLY A 29 7.81 12.94 10.42
C GLY A 29 6.78 13.15 11.54
N HIS A 30 6.37 12.09 12.25
CA HIS A 30 5.38 12.14 13.34
C HIS A 30 5.98 12.54 14.70
N ALA A 31 6.44 13.78 14.84
CA ALA A 31 6.68 14.38 16.17
C ALA A 31 5.51 15.30 16.55
N ARG A 32 4.64 14.78 17.42
CA ARG A 32 3.51 15.41 18.15
C ARG A 32 2.91 16.68 17.54
N LYS A 33 1.85 16.52 16.75
CA LYS A 33 0.77 17.50 16.58
C LYS A 33 -0.56 16.77 16.58
N SER A 34 -1.61 17.44 17.08
CA SER A 34 -2.92 16.89 17.47
C SER A 34 -3.44 15.79 16.54
N ASP A 35 -3.78 14.65 17.14
CA ASP A 35 -4.56 13.53 16.61
C ASP A 35 -5.80 13.45 17.52
N LEU A 36 -6.82 14.22 17.19
CA LEU A 36 -8.06 14.46 17.95
C LEU A 36 -8.98 13.25 17.88
N ASP A 37 -8.93 12.47 16.80
CA ASP A 37 -9.76 11.27 16.62
C ASP A 37 -9.02 9.95 16.91
N ASN A 38 -7.74 10.02 17.28
CA ASN A 38 -6.87 8.91 17.70
C ASN A 38 -6.73 7.80 16.65
N ASN A 39 -6.67 8.17 15.39
CA ASN A 39 -6.50 7.21 14.31
C ASN A 39 -5.04 7.00 13.87
N GLY A 40 -4.10 7.70 14.52
CA GLY A 40 -2.67 7.62 14.25
C GLY A 40 -2.15 8.67 13.26
N TYR A 41 -3.01 9.53 12.71
CA TYR A 41 -2.66 10.60 11.78
C TYR A 41 -2.80 11.98 12.44
N SER A 42 -2.09 13.00 11.94
CA SER A 42 -2.20 14.35 12.50
C SER A 42 -3.31 15.14 11.80
N ASP A 43 -4.19 15.80 12.56
CA ASP A 43 -5.30 16.63 12.03
C ASP A 43 -4.87 18.03 11.57
N ALA A 44 -3.64 18.44 11.85
CA ALA A 44 -3.17 19.75 11.46
C ALA A 44 -2.69 19.71 10.01
N GLY A 45 -3.24 20.58 9.14
CA GLY A 45 -2.97 20.79 7.71
C GLY A 45 -1.49 21.03 7.35
N VAL A 46 -0.68 20.02 7.64
CA VAL A 46 0.76 19.97 7.45
C VAL A 46 0.96 19.19 6.17
N LEU A 47 1.58 19.83 5.19
CA LEU A 47 2.06 19.13 4.00
C LEU A 47 3.13 18.13 4.44
N VAL A 48 2.81 16.85 4.33
CA VAL A 48 3.73 15.75 4.64
C VAL A 48 4.38 15.33 3.34
N ASN A 49 5.71 15.20 3.38
CA ASN A 49 6.47 14.53 2.31
C ASN A 49 6.85 13.14 2.81
N GLY A 50 6.63 12.12 2.00
CA GLY A 50 6.95 10.76 2.38
C GLY A 50 7.40 9.90 1.22
N HIS A 51 7.97 8.76 1.58
CA HIS A 51 8.45 7.73 0.67
C HIS A 51 8.12 6.38 1.27
N TYR A 52 7.54 5.48 0.47
CA TYR A 52 7.35 4.10 0.86
C TYR A 52 7.43 3.17 -0.35
N THR A 53 7.66 1.90 -0.06
CA THR A 53 7.73 0.84 -1.06
C THR A 53 6.62 -0.17 -0.80
N SER A 54 5.85 -0.52 -1.83
CA SER A 54 4.80 -1.53 -1.76
C SER A 54 5.12 -2.67 -2.72
N VAL A 55 4.73 -3.89 -2.36
CA VAL A 55 4.88 -5.08 -3.21
C VAL A 55 3.51 -5.67 -3.48
N TYR A 56 3.14 -5.80 -4.74
CA TYR A 56 1.94 -6.50 -5.16
C TYR A 56 2.32 -7.72 -5.99
N ALA A 57 1.83 -8.89 -5.57
CA ALA A 57 2.07 -10.17 -6.23
C ALA A 57 0.75 -10.88 -6.46
N TYR A 58 0.58 -11.51 -7.61
CA TYR A 58 -0.61 -12.28 -7.94
C TYR A 58 -0.29 -13.43 -8.90
N ASP A 59 -1.15 -14.44 -8.94
CA ASP A 59 -1.07 -15.57 -9.87
C ASP A 59 -2.27 -15.63 -10.82
N ALA A 60 -2.24 -16.53 -11.81
CA ALA A 60 -3.29 -16.67 -12.82
C ALA A 60 -4.62 -17.18 -12.25
N ASP A 61 -4.60 -17.81 -11.07
CA ASP A 61 -5.80 -18.29 -10.37
C ASP A 61 -6.53 -17.16 -9.63
N GLY A 62 -5.97 -15.94 -9.65
CA GLY A 62 -6.53 -14.76 -8.99
C GLY A 62 -6.18 -14.66 -7.52
N ASN A 63 -5.25 -15.47 -7.02
CA ASN A 63 -4.69 -15.27 -5.68
C ASN A 63 -3.75 -14.08 -5.69
N TYR A 64 -3.66 -13.39 -4.55
CA TYR A 64 -2.76 -12.25 -4.43
C TYR A 64 -2.22 -12.06 -3.02
N TYR A 65 -1.11 -11.35 -2.96
CA TYR A 65 -0.47 -10.83 -1.78
C TYR A 65 -0.04 -9.39 -2.04
N TRP A 66 -0.53 -8.44 -1.24
CA TRP A 66 -0.25 -7.02 -1.36
C TRP A 66 0.24 -6.45 -0.03
N ASP A 67 1.54 -6.16 0.05
CA ASP A 67 2.13 -5.39 1.15
C ASP A 67 2.17 -3.91 0.77
N LEU A 68 1.51 -3.06 1.55
CA LEU A 68 1.49 -1.62 1.32
C LEU A 68 2.78 -0.91 1.76
N GLY A 69 3.67 -1.57 2.49
CA GLY A 69 4.89 -0.98 3.02
C GLY A 69 4.71 -0.12 4.27
N ASP A 70 3.51 -0.07 4.82
CA ASP A 70 3.14 0.68 6.03
C ASP A 70 2.69 -0.24 7.18
N GLY A 71 2.90 -1.55 7.03
CA GLY A 71 2.48 -2.60 7.96
C GLY A 71 1.11 -3.21 7.66
N ARG A 72 0.34 -2.65 6.72
CA ARG A 72 -0.90 -3.27 6.23
C ARG A 72 -0.59 -4.22 5.08
N VAL A 73 -1.24 -5.38 5.12
CA VAL A 73 -1.14 -6.40 4.07
C VAL A 73 -2.54 -6.89 3.70
N TYR A 74 -2.87 -6.86 2.41
CA TYR A 74 -4.10 -7.44 1.85
C TYR A 74 -3.74 -8.69 1.06
N LYS A 75 -4.38 -9.82 1.33
CA LYS A 75 -3.98 -11.09 0.72
C LYS A 75 -5.08 -12.15 0.74
N THR A 76 -5.06 -13.05 -0.23
CA THR A 76 -5.83 -14.31 -0.22
C THR A 76 -4.99 -15.50 0.23
N VAL A 77 -3.67 -15.38 0.17
CA VAL A 77 -2.70 -16.40 0.59
C VAL A 77 -1.85 -15.92 1.78
N PRO A 78 -1.31 -16.82 2.62
CA PRO A 78 -0.52 -16.42 3.79
C PRO A 78 0.76 -15.64 3.45
N SER A 79 1.44 -16.00 2.36
CA SER A 79 2.69 -15.42 1.89
C SER A 79 2.81 -15.40 0.36
N ILE A 80 3.79 -14.69 -0.18
CA ILE A 80 4.08 -14.66 -1.63
C ILE A 80 4.51 -16.05 -2.13
N ASP A 81 5.20 -16.83 -1.29
CA ASP A 81 5.69 -18.18 -1.65
C ASP A 81 4.55 -19.19 -1.84
N ASP A 82 3.35 -18.88 -1.32
CA ASP A 82 2.14 -19.70 -1.47
C ASP A 82 1.39 -19.44 -2.80
N LEU A 83 1.81 -18.44 -3.58
CA LEU A 83 1.28 -18.20 -4.93
C LEU A 83 1.82 -19.24 -5.92
N ASP A 84 1.08 -19.51 -7.00
CA ASP A 84 1.62 -20.34 -8.09
C ASP A 84 2.80 -19.64 -8.76
N GLN A 85 4.00 -20.10 -8.43
CA GLN A 85 5.26 -19.54 -8.90
C GLN A 85 5.43 -19.62 -10.43
N SER A 86 4.70 -20.52 -11.11
CA SER A 86 4.77 -20.64 -12.57
C SER A 86 3.97 -19.54 -13.29
N THR A 87 2.98 -18.98 -12.61
CA THR A 87 2.10 -17.91 -13.14
C THR A 87 2.19 -16.62 -12.32
N LEU A 88 3.20 -16.51 -11.45
CA LEU A 88 3.43 -15.35 -10.61
C LEU A 88 3.80 -14.12 -11.44
N THR A 89 3.06 -13.03 -11.23
CA THR A 89 3.47 -11.67 -11.56
C THR A 89 3.72 -10.90 -10.26
N LEU A 90 4.85 -10.18 -10.20
CA LEU A 90 5.25 -9.36 -9.06
C LEU A 90 5.59 -7.94 -9.52
N CYS A 91 4.98 -6.95 -8.87
CA CYS A 91 5.17 -5.53 -9.09
C CYS A 91 5.70 -4.84 -7.83
N ASP A 92 6.88 -4.23 -7.97
CA ASP A 92 7.50 -3.39 -6.95
C ASP A 92 7.10 -1.92 -7.19
N TYR A 93 6.48 -1.30 -6.20
CA TYR A 93 6.03 0.09 -6.23
C TYR A 93 6.97 0.94 -5.39
N ASN A 94 7.53 1.98 -5.98
CA ASN A 94 8.26 3.03 -5.27
C ASN A 94 7.44 4.32 -5.32
N ILE A 95 6.93 4.73 -4.16
CA ILE A 95 5.93 5.79 -4.07
C ILE A 95 6.52 6.94 -3.26
N THR A 96 6.49 8.12 -3.87
CA THR A 96 6.86 9.37 -3.20
C THR A 96 5.67 10.30 -3.27
N TYR A 97 5.31 10.92 -2.15
CA TYR A 97 4.18 11.85 -2.11
C TYR A 97 4.55 13.14 -1.39
N ARG A 98 3.83 14.19 -1.76
CA ARG A 98 3.69 15.41 -0.97
C ARG A 98 2.21 15.71 -0.92
N ALA A 99 1.59 15.60 0.24
CA ALA A 99 0.21 16.01 0.34
C ALA A 99 -0.22 16.29 1.78
N ASP A 100 -1.37 16.96 1.91
CA ASP A 100 -2.01 17.22 3.19
C ASP A 100 -2.90 16.03 3.52
N PHE A 101 -2.60 15.35 4.64
CA PHE A 101 -3.37 14.17 5.01
C PHE A 101 -4.68 14.49 5.68
N GLY A 102 -4.91 15.72 6.19
CA GLY A 102 -6.18 16.28 6.69
C GLY A 102 -7.23 15.32 7.31
N ASN A 103 -6.78 14.19 7.83
CA ASN A 103 -7.59 13.03 8.17
C ASN A 103 -8.47 12.42 7.03
N ASN A 104 -7.99 12.46 5.78
CA ASN A 104 -8.67 11.91 4.60
C ASN A 104 -7.85 10.78 3.95
N SER A 105 -8.51 9.66 3.63
CA SER A 105 -7.90 8.46 3.03
C SER A 105 -7.33 8.67 1.62
N TYR A 106 -7.60 9.80 0.96
CA TYR A 106 -7.11 10.08 -0.41
C TYR A 106 -6.38 11.42 -0.56
N MET A 107 -6.04 12.06 0.57
CA MET A 107 -5.24 13.28 0.68
C MET A 107 -5.91 14.55 0.10
N ASP A 108 -5.95 15.63 0.89
CA ASP A 108 -6.78 16.82 0.59
C ASP A 108 -6.13 17.81 -0.39
N SER A 109 -4.83 17.68 -0.64
CA SER A 109 -4.10 18.46 -1.64
C SER A 109 -2.70 17.91 -1.90
N GLY A 110 -2.17 18.02 -3.13
CA GLY A 110 -0.77 17.74 -3.43
C GLY A 110 -0.53 16.82 -4.63
N TRP A 111 0.50 15.97 -4.56
CA TRP A 111 0.88 15.05 -5.63
C TRP A 111 1.51 13.74 -5.13
N ILE A 112 1.40 12.70 -5.96
CA ILE A 112 1.99 11.37 -5.77
C ILE A 112 2.76 10.98 -7.02
N ARG A 113 4.02 10.57 -6.89
CA ARG A 113 4.82 9.97 -7.95
C ARG A 113 5.01 8.49 -7.67
N GLN A 114 4.75 7.67 -8.67
CA GLN A 114 4.91 6.23 -8.60
C GLN A 114 5.89 5.76 -9.67
N ASN A 115 6.86 4.94 -9.26
CA ASN A 115 7.70 4.16 -10.16
C ASN A 115 7.42 2.68 -9.88
N ILE A 116 6.91 1.98 -10.89
CA ILE A 116 6.41 0.62 -10.76
C ILE A 116 7.21 -0.27 -11.70
N VAL A 117 7.77 -1.35 -11.15
CA VAL A 117 8.50 -2.34 -11.92
C VAL A 117 7.84 -3.70 -11.74
N CYS A 118 7.23 -4.21 -12.81
CA CYS A 118 6.56 -5.50 -12.83
C CYS A 118 7.39 -6.54 -13.59
N ARG A 119 7.42 -7.77 -13.07
CA ARG A 119 8.11 -8.92 -13.65
C ARG A 119 7.29 -10.19 -13.47
N GLY A 120 7.59 -11.22 -14.26
CA GLY A 120 6.98 -12.54 -14.11
C GLY A 120 6.08 -12.90 -15.30
N TYR A 121 5.03 -13.65 -15.02
CA TYR A 121 4.19 -14.33 -16.01
C TYR A 121 3.63 -13.38 -17.09
N ASP A 122 3.10 -12.22 -16.70
CA ASP A 122 2.55 -11.23 -17.65
C ASP A 122 3.63 -10.43 -18.39
N TYR A 123 4.89 -10.55 -17.96
CA TYR A 123 6.04 -9.81 -18.49
C TYR A 123 7.17 -10.75 -18.96
N PRO A 124 6.87 -11.71 -19.86
CA PRO A 124 7.80 -12.80 -20.21
C PRO A 124 9.01 -12.34 -21.03
N LYS A 125 8.99 -11.12 -21.56
CA LYS A 125 10.08 -10.54 -22.39
C LYS A 125 11.02 -9.62 -21.59
N GLY A 126 10.80 -9.49 -20.28
CA GLY A 126 11.53 -8.55 -19.42
C GLY A 126 10.56 -7.64 -18.66
N PRO A 127 11.06 -6.86 -17.69
CA PRO A 127 10.21 -6.13 -16.77
C PRO A 127 9.40 -5.03 -17.47
N GLY A 128 8.12 -4.93 -17.12
CA GLY A 128 7.31 -3.75 -17.38
C GLY A 128 7.71 -2.63 -16.42
N ILE A 129 7.93 -1.42 -16.94
CA ILE A 129 8.35 -0.27 -16.13
C ILE A 129 7.34 0.85 -16.38
N PHE A 130 6.78 1.39 -15.31
CA PHE A 130 5.75 2.41 -15.39
C PHE A 130 6.06 3.57 -14.46
N PHE A 131 5.92 4.80 -14.96
CA PHE A 131 6.06 6.01 -14.17
C PHE A 131 4.76 6.80 -14.25
N TYR A 132 4.17 7.06 -13.10
CA TYR A 132 2.93 7.83 -12.99
C TYR A 132 3.12 9.04 -12.09
N LEU A 133 2.36 10.09 -12.39
CA LEU A 133 2.16 11.24 -11.53
C LEU A 133 0.66 11.39 -11.30
N ILE A 134 0.23 11.47 -10.04
CA ILE A 134 -1.15 11.77 -9.68
C ILE A 134 -1.15 13.12 -8.96
N VAL A 135 -2.04 14.02 -9.33
CA VAL A 135 -2.11 15.38 -8.77
C VAL A 135 -3.53 15.75 -8.37
N HIS A 136 -3.67 16.51 -7.30
CA HIS A 136 -4.95 17.09 -6.88
C HIS A 136 -5.27 18.37 -7.66
N LYS A 137 -6.55 18.78 -7.73
CA LYS A 137 -6.99 20.02 -8.40
C LYS A 137 -6.32 21.33 -7.94
N THR A 138 -5.69 21.32 -6.77
CA THR A 138 -4.94 22.46 -6.26
C THR A 138 -3.50 22.51 -6.75
N ASP A 139 -3.01 21.46 -7.42
CA ASP A 139 -1.70 21.42 -8.02
C ASP A 139 -1.72 22.13 -9.40
N PRO A 140 -0.74 23.00 -9.72
CA PRO A 140 -0.71 23.72 -11.00
C PRO A 140 -0.65 22.83 -12.25
N ARG A 141 -0.35 21.54 -12.12
CA ARG A 141 -0.32 20.58 -13.22
C ARG A 141 -1.68 19.96 -13.53
N TYR A 142 -2.67 20.12 -12.63
CA TYR A 142 -4.03 19.62 -12.85
C TYR A 142 -4.70 20.31 -14.04
N THR A 143 -5.46 19.55 -14.82
CA THR A 143 -6.03 20.02 -16.10
C THR A 143 -7.56 20.09 -16.13
N GLY A 144 -8.24 19.34 -15.28
CA GLY A 144 -9.69 19.16 -15.29
C GLY A 144 -10.19 18.06 -16.25
N ASP A 145 -9.33 17.15 -16.74
CA ASP A 145 -9.70 16.11 -17.69
C ASP A 145 -10.41 14.92 -16.99
N PRO A 146 -11.71 14.69 -17.27
CA PRO A 146 -12.46 13.61 -16.64
C PRO A 146 -11.95 12.21 -17.00
N GLU A 147 -11.30 12.03 -18.16
CA GLU A 147 -10.73 10.74 -18.55
C GLU A 147 -9.56 10.34 -17.64
N TRP A 148 -8.95 11.31 -16.96
CA TRP A 148 -7.80 11.12 -16.09
C TRP A 148 -8.17 11.18 -14.60
N SER A 149 -9.45 11.27 -14.25
CA SER A 149 -9.87 11.30 -12.84
C SER A 149 -9.70 9.94 -12.16
N VAL A 150 -9.07 9.91 -10.98
CA VAL A 150 -8.88 8.66 -10.21
C VAL A 150 -9.56 8.70 -8.84
N TRP A 151 -9.66 9.88 -8.20
CA TRP A 151 -10.31 10.04 -6.88
C TRP A 151 -11.10 11.35 -6.78
N GLY A 152 -12.03 11.58 -7.71
CA GLY A 152 -12.82 12.80 -7.76
C GLY A 152 -11.95 13.99 -8.19
N ASP A 153 -11.41 14.73 -7.23
CA ASP A 153 -10.58 15.93 -7.44
C ASP A 153 -9.11 15.63 -7.78
N TRP A 154 -8.79 14.39 -8.17
CA TRP A 154 -7.44 13.92 -8.46
C TRP A 154 -7.33 13.38 -9.89
N GLU A 155 -6.24 13.75 -10.58
CA GLU A 155 -5.91 13.33 -11.95
C GLU A 155 -4.63 12.50 -12.02
N TYR A 156 -4.59 11.45 -12.86
CA TYR A 156 -3.38 10.70 -13.16
C TYR A 156 -2.77 11.07 -14.52
N PHE A 157 -1.44 11.03 -14.57
CA PHE A 157 -0.63 11.25 -15.76
C PHE A 157 0.32 10.05 -15.91
N VAL A 158 0.25 9.37 -17.06
CA VAL A 158 1.26 8.39 -17.44
C VAL A 158 2.47 9.13 -17.98
N LEU A 159 3.58 9.12 -17.23
CA LEU A 159 4.81 9.77 -17.65
C LEU A 159 5.62 8.89 -18.59
N VAL A 160 5.72 7.60 -18.26
CA VAL A 160 6.45 6.60 -19.05
C VAL A 160 5.79 5.23 -18.88
N GLU A 161 5.70 4.49 -19.97
CA GLU A 161 5.40 3.06 -20.00
C GLU A 161 6.46 2.36 -20.85
N GLY A 162 7.11 1.35 -20.26
CA GLY A 162 8.18 0.58 -20.89
C GLY A 162 7.68 -0.13 -22.14
N GLY A 163 8.43 -0.05 -23.23
CA GLY A 163 8.07 -0.68 -24.51
C GLY A 163 7.08 0.13 -25.37
N SER A 164 6.35 1.08 -24.79
CA SER A 164 5.37 1.90 -25.54
C SER A 164 5.99 3.13 -26.24
N GLY A 165 7.26 3.46 -25.96
CA GLY A 165 7.91 4.63 -26.57
C GLY A 165 7.30 5.97 -26.13
N ASN A 166 6.60 5.98 -25.00
CA ASN A 166 5.84 7.12 -24.49
C ASN A 166 6.80 8.19 -23.94
N LEU A 167 7.35 9.01 -24.82
CA LEU A 167 7.65 10.40 -24.48
C LEU A 167 6.38 11.19 -24.81
N PRO A 168 5.60 11.68 -23.83
CA PRO A 168 4.57 12.65 -24.15
C PRO A 168 5.25 13.80 -24.89
N ARG A 169 4.72 14.16 -26.06
CA ARG A 169 5.16 15.31 -26.84
C ARG A 169 5.08 16.51 -25.90
N ILE A 170 6.23 17.04 -25.48
CA ILE A 170 6.29 18.26 -24.66
C ILE A 170 5.50 19.32 -25.44
N GLN A 171 4.31 19.69 -24.97
CA GLN A 171 3.64 20.89 -25.44
C GLN A 171 4.53 22.05 -24.99
N ARG A 172 5.23 22.64 -25.96
CA ARG A 172 5.98 23.86 -25.73
C ARG A 172 4.95 24.94 -25.39
N TYR A 173 5.04 25.48 -24.17
CA TYR A 173 4.46 26.78 -23.82
C TYR A 173 5.06 27.87 -24.71
#